data_AF-A0A3A4ABF2-F1
#
_entry.id   AF-A0A3A4ABF2-F1
#
_cell.length_a   1.000
_cell.length_b   1.000
_cell.length_c   1.000
_cell.angle_alpha   90.00
_cell.angle_beta   90.00
_cell.angle_gamma   90.00
#
_symmetry.space_group_name_H-M   'P 1'
#
loop_
_entity.id
_entity.type
_entity.pdbx_description
1 polymer ?
#
loop_
_entity_poly.entity_id
_entity_poly.type
_entity_poly.pdbx_seq_one_letter_code
_entity_poly.pdbx_strand_id
1 'polypeptide(L)' 'MSVDRHLAEIAREFPDWTIWRSDAGRWWATRHRSLSQAEREAGCAMTIDADGPGELRTRLEDQQRRSARFRGR' A
#
# COMPACT_ATOMS: atom_id res chain seq x y z
N MET A 1 -6.96 -20.19 3.94
CA MET A 1 -7.57 -18.84 4.09
C MET A 1 -7.85 -18.32 2.69
N SER A 2 -9.04 -17.78 2.39
CA SER A 2 -9.32 -17.28 1.03
C SER A 2 -8.52 -16.01 0.74
N VAL A 3 -8.15 -15.82 -0.52
CA VAL A 3 -7.51 -14.60 -1.04
C VAL A 3 -8.33 -13.37 -0.66
N ASP A 4 -9.67 -13.46 -0.77
CA ASP A 4 -10.59 -12.38 -0.44
C ASP A 4 -10.50 -11.92 1.01
N ARG A 5 -10.24 -12.86 1.94
CA ARG A 5 -10.05 -12.53 3.35
C ARG A 5 -8.81 -11.65 3.52
N HIS A 6 -7.70 -12.02 2.90
CA HIS A 6 -6.46 -11.25 3.00
C HIS A 6 -6.59 -9.88 2.32
N LEU A 7 -7.27 -9.80 1.18
CA LEU A 7 -7.59 -8.52 0.53
C LEU A 7 -8.38 -7.60 1.48
N ALA A 8 -9.43 -8.14 2.10
CA ALA A 8 -10.28 -7.40 3.04
C ALA A 8 -9.53 -6.99 4.32
N GLU A 9 -8.68 -7.86 4.88
CA GLU A 9 -7.83 -7.56 6.04
C GLU A 9 -6.88 -6.39 5.74
N ILE A 10 -6.13 -6.46 4.64
CA ILE A 10 -5.19 -5.41 4.27
C ILE A 10 -5.94 -4.12 3.93
N ALA A 11 -7.05 -4.17 3.20
CA ALA A 11 -7.83 -2.97 2.89
C ALA A 11 -8.34 -2.24 4.15
N ARG A 12 -8.66 -2.99 5.22
CA ARG A 12 -9.06 -2.41 6.51
C ARG A 12 -7.90 -1.79 7.27
N GLU A 13 -6.70 -2.36 7.16
CA GLU A 13 -5.48 -1.82 7.77
C GLU A 13 -4.98 -0.55 7.03
N PHE A 14 -5.24 -0.47 5.72
CA PHE A 14 -4.74 0.59 4.84
C PHE A 14 -5.88 1.25 4.06
N PRO A 15 -6.77 2.03 4.70
CA PRO A 15 -7.97 2.60 4.07
C PRO A 15 -7.66 3.61 2.94
N ASP A 16 -6.45 4.16 2.89
CA ASP A 16 -5.98 5.05 1.81
C ASP A 16 -5.69 4.31 0.49
N TRP A 17 -5.76 2.97 0.48
CA TRP A 17 -5.31 2.11 -0.61
C TRP A 17 -6.41 1.14 -1.07
N THR A 18 -6.59 1.03 -2.38
CA THR A 18 -7.30 -0.10 -3.00
C THR A 18 -6.35 -1.28 -3.12
N ILE A 19 -6.70 -2.39 -2.49
CA ILE A 19 -5.95 -3.64 -2.59
C ILE A 19 -6.66 -4.58 -3.56
N TRP A 20 -5.92 -5.13 -4.50
CA TRP A 20 -6.46 -6.07 -5.49
C TRP A 20 -5.40 -7.10 -5.88
N ARG A 21 -5.87 -8.22 -6.44
CA ARG A 21 -5.01 -9.27 -6.96
C ARG A 21 -5.23 -9.39 -8.46
N SER A 22 -4.15 -9.45 -9.21
CA SER A 22 -4.19 -9.74 -10.64
C SER A 22 -4.46 -11.22 -10.90
N ASP A 23 -4.94 -11.55 -12.10
CA ASP A 23 -5.17 -12.94 -12.52
C ASP A 23 -3.87 -13.76 -12.57
N ALA A 24 -2.73 -13.11 -12.77
CA ALA A 24 -1.39 -13.72 -12.67
C ALA A 24 -0.97 -14.07 -11.24
N GLY A 25 -1.82 -13.77 -10.24
CA GLY A 25 -1.58 -14.08 -8.84
C GLY A 25 -0.78 -13.03 -8.08
N ARG A 26 -0.31 -11.96 -8.73
CA ARG A 26 0.41 -10.84 -8.11
C ARG A 26 -0.54 -9.90 -7.38
N TRP A 27 -0.11 -9.44 -6.22
CA TRP A 27 -0.84 -8.52 -5.36
C TRP A 27 -0.47 -7.07 -5.69
N TRP A 28 -1.46 -6.20 -5.62
CA TRP A 28 -1.32 -4.79 -5.94
C TRP A 28 -2.05 -3.94 -4.92
N ALA A 29 -1.48 -2.76 -4.67
CA ALA A 29 -2.11 -1.69 -3.91
C ALA A 29 -1.97 -0.39 -4.67
N THR A 30 -3.10 0.29 -4.92
CA THR A 30 -3.13 1.61 -5.55
C THR A 30 -3.71 2.62 -4.58
N ARG A 31 -2.99 3.72 -4.35
CA ARG A 31 -3.42 4.79 -3.46
C ARG A 31 -4.51 5.64 -4.11
N HIS A 32 -5.55 5.98 -3.35
CA HIS A 32 -6.62 6.86 -3.83
C HIS A 32 -6.22 8.33 -3.87
N ARG A 33 -5.43 8.77 -2.89
CA ARG A 33 -5.03 10.16 -2.78
C ARG A 33 -3.71 10.42 -3.49
N SER A 34 -3.62 11.59 -4.09
CA SER A 34 -2.37 12.13 -4.61
C SER A 34 -1.33 12.26 -3.49
N LEU A 35 -0.07 11.99 -3.82
CA LEU A 35 1.06 12.30 -2.94
C LEU A 35 1.24 13.82 -2.87
N SER A 36 1.47 14.34 -1.66
CA SER A 36 2.00 15.70 -1.52
C SER A 36 3.42 15.78 -2.07
N GLN A 37 3.93 17.00 -2.27
CA GLN A 37 5.32 17.19 -2.69
C GLN A 37 6.30 16.53 -1.71
N ALA A 38 6.10 16.69 -0.40
CA ALA A 38 6.94 16.07 0.62
C ALA A 38 6.89 14.53 0.58
N GLU A 39 5.73 13.93 0.29
CA GLU A 39 5.62 12.48 0.15
C GLU A 39 6.30 11.97 -1.12
N ARG A 40 6.26 12.73 -2.22
CA ARG A 40 7.01 12.41 -3.43
C ARG A 40 8.51 12.46 -3.19
N GLU A 41 8.99 13.50 -2.49
CA GLU A 41 10.41 13.64 -2.10
C GLU A 41 10.86 12.54 -1.13
N ALA A 42 9.95 12.04 -0.28
CA ALA A 42 10.19 10.89 0.59
C ALA A 42 10.25 9.54 -0.16
N GLY A 43 10.06 9.53 -1.48
CA GLY A 43 10.03 8.31 -2.29
C GLY A 43 8.79 7.45 -2.03
N CYS A 44 7.66 8.07 -1.68
CA CYS A 44 6.38 7.36 -1.64
C CYS A 44 5.94 6.98 -3.06
N ALA A 45 5.31 5.82 -3.19
CA ALA A 45 4.74 5.32 -4.43
C ALA A 45 3.22 5.53 -4.48
N MET A 46 2.66 5.69 -5.67
CA MET A 46 1.20 5.67 -5.89
C MET A 46 0.66 4.25 -6.06
N THR A 47 1.51 3.33 -6.54
CA THR A 47 1.15 1.95 -6.81
C THR A 47 2.28 1.05 -6.33
N ILE A 48 1.93 -0.06 -5.68
CA ILE A 48 2.84 -1.06 -5.16
C ILE A 48 2.39 -2.41 -5.66
N ASP A 49 3.33 -3.23 -6.11
CA ASP A 49 3.13 -4.65 -6.35
C ASP A 49 3.80 -5.50 -5.26
N ALA A 50 3.37 -6.74 -5.11
CA ALA A 50 3.98 -7.73 -4.23
C ALA A 50 3.60 -9.15 -4.67
N ASP A 51 4.43 -10.14 -4.36
CA ASP A 51 4.15 -11.53 -4.72
C ASP A 51 3.16 -12.20 -3.74
N GLY A 52 2.92 -11.59 -2.58
CA GLY A 52 1.98 -12.10 -1.59
C GLY A 52 1.46 -11.05 -0.60
N PRO A 53 0.46 -11.42 0.22
CA PRO A 53 -0.18 -10.49 1.16
C PRO A 53 0.79 -9.97 2.25
N GLY A 54 1.72 -10.82 2.72
CA GLY A 54 2.71 -10.42 3.72
C GLY A 54 3.67 -9.37 3.20
N GLU A 55 4.21 -9.57 1.99
CA GLU A 55 5.09 -8.59 1.35
C GLU A 55 4.35 -7.28 1.04
N LEU A 56 3.10 -7.36 0.57
CA LEU A 56 2.30 -6.17 0.32
C LEU A 56 2.11 -5.33 1.58
N ARG A 57 1.78 -5.98 2.70
CA ARG A 57 1.65 -5.31 4.00
C ARG A 57 2.95 -4.62 4.40
N THR A 58 4.08 -5.32 4.34
CA THR A 58 5.39 -4.72 4.67
C THR A 58 5.70 -3.49 3.81
N ARG A 59 5.45 -3.56 2.49
CA ARG A 59 5.66 -2.41 1.59
C ARG A 59 4.72 -1.24 1.91
N LEU A 60 3.46 -1.51 2.27
CA LEU A 60 2.49 -0.48 2.66
C LEU A 60 2.84 0.20 3.99
N GLU A 61 3.28 -0.57 4.99
CA GLU A 61 3.81 0.00 6.24
C GLU A 61 5.01 0.91 5.98
N ASP A 62 5.89 0.51 5.05
CA ASP A 62 7.02 1.31 4.62
C ASP A 62 6.57 2.66 4.01
N GLN A 63 5.50 2.66 3.20
CA GLN A 63 4.91 3.91 2.71
C GLN A 63 4.39 4.78 3.85
N GLN A 64 3.69 4.18 4.82
CA GLN A 64 3.21 4.93 5.98
C GLN A 64 4.37 5.56 6.75
N ARG A 65 5.44 4.80 7.03
CA ARG A 65 6.64 5.31 7.71
C ARG A 65 7.28 6.48 6.97
N ARG A 66 7.44 6.38 5.64
CA ARG A 66 7.99 7.45 4.79
C ARG A 66 7.12 8.71 4.83
N SER A 67 5.79 8.53 4.72
CA SER A 67 4.83 9.65 4.77
C SER A 67 4.75 10.31 6.14
N ALA A 68 4.85 9.55 7.23
CA ALA A 68 4.78 10.04 8.60
C ALA A 68 6.02 10.86 8.97
N ARG A 69 7.21 10.46 8.50
CA ARG A 69 8.47 11.18 8.73
C ARG A 69 8.44 12.62 8.22
N PHE A 70 7.61 12.90 7.21
CA PHE A 70 7.50 14.23 6.60
C PHE A 70 6.25 15.00 7.00
N ARG A 71 5.22 14.37 7.59
CA ARG A 71 4.02 15.06 8.09
C ARG A 71 4.26 15.92 9.35
N GLY A 72 5.44 15.83 9.98
CA GLY A 72 5.75 16.47 11.26
C GLY A 72 6.84 17.54 11.23
N ARG A 73 7.05 18.25 10.11
CA ARG A 73 8.06 19.32 10.03
C ARG A 73 7.47 20.65 9.60
#